data_AF-A0A1C7D4W7-F1
#
_entry.id   AF-A0A1C7D4W7-F1
#
_cell.length_a   1.000
_cell.length_b   1.000
_cell.length_c   1.000
_cell.angle_alpha   90.00
_cell.angle_beta   90.00
_cell.angle_gamma   90.00
#
_symmetry.space_group_name_H-M   'P 1'
#
loop_
_entity.id
_entity.type
_entity.pdbx_description
1 polymer ?
#
loop_
_entity_poly.entity_id
_entity_poly.type
_entity_poly.pdbx_seq_one_letter_code
_entity_poly.pdbx_strand_id
1 'polypeptide(L)'
;MKILILAAAPLAFALTACDGPAEEAGEQQDDINAATSDVLEAQADVAEERADLATERAEAATDSVEEAQLEQKAENLEQKADNLEEKAEQVVQ
;
A
#
# COMPACT_ATOMS: atom_id res chain seq x y z
N MET A 1 27.36 -58.96 -19.69
CA MET A 1 27.03 -57.72 -20.42
C MET A 1 26.24 -56.82 -19.48
N LYS A 2 26.78 -55.63 -19.19
CA LYS A 2 26.21 -54.63 -18.28
C LYS A 2 25.48 -53.60 -19.14
N ILE A 3 24.17 -53.44 -18.94
CA ILE A 3 23.40 -52.30 -19.43
C ILE A 3 22.67 -51.71 -18.22
N LEU A 4 23.38 -50.83 -17.52
CA LEU A 4 22.77 -49.84 -16.63
C LEU A 4 22.45 -48.63 -17.50
N ILE A 5 21.25 -48.60 -18.10
CA ILE A 5 20.77 -47.44 -18.82
C ILE A 5 20.29 -46.43 -17.78
N LEU A 6 21.23 -45.55 -17.41
CA LEU A 6 21.08 -44.12 -17.18
C LEU A 6 19.64 -43.62 -16.94
N ALA A 7 19.19 -43.71 -15.70
CA ALA A 7 18.11 -42.88 -15.17
C ALA A 7 18.71 -41.58 -14.60
N ALA A 8 19.14 -40.68 -15.47
CA ALA A 8 19.55 -39.30 -15.16
C ALA A 8 19.76 -38.64 -16.54
N ALA A 9 19.12 -37.56 -16.95
CA ALA A 9 18.63 -36.43 -16.17
C ALA A 9 17.63 -35.63 -17.02
N PRO A 10 16.46 -35.28 -16.49
CA PRO A 10 15.72 -34.08 -16.91
C PRO A 10 16.02 -32.87 -16.00
N LEU A 11 16.81 -33.03 -14.93
CA LEU A 11 17.03 -31.99 -13.90
C LEU A 11 17.96 -30.84 -14.32
N ALA A 12 18.61 -30.91 -15.49
CA ALA A 12 19.55 -29.87 -15.93
C ALA A 12 18.88 -28.59 -16.48
N PHE A 13 17.56 -28.62 -16.78
CA PHE A 13 16.82 -27.46 -17.28
C PHE A 13 16.15 -26.62 -16.18
N ALA A 14 16.23 -27.04 -14.92
CA ALA A 14 15.53 -26.35 -13.82
C ALA A 14 16.33 -25.19 -13.20
N LEU A 15 17.62 -25.03 -13.51
CA LEU A 15 18.50 -24.10 -12.80
C LEU A 15 18.67 -22.72 -13.48
N THR A 16 18.21 -22.54 -14.72
CA THR A 16 18.27 -21.24 -15.42
C THR A 16 16.92 -20.52 -15.44
N ALA A 17 15.95 -20.96 -14.64
CA ALA A 17 14.59 -20.43 -14.59
C ALA A 17 14.30 -19.58 -13.34
N CYS A 18 15.32 -19.30 -12.51
CA CYS A 18 15.23 -18.48 -11.29
C CYS A 18 15.90 -17.11 -11.47
N ASP A 19 15.99 -16.60 -12.70
CA ASP A 19 16.35 -15.21 -13.00
C ASP A 19 15.85 -14.89 -14.42
N GLY A 20 14.53 -15.08 -14.60
CA GLY A 20 13.88 -15.04 -15.91
C GLY A 20 13.15 -13.73 -16.16
N PRO A 21 12.75 -13.43 -17.41
CA PRO A 21 11.95 -12.23 -17.72
C PRO A 21 10.65 -12.09 -16.92
N ALA A 22 10.12 -13.20 -16.38
CA ALA A 22 8.95 -13.20 -15.51
C ALA A 22 9.26 -12.71 -14.08
N GLU A 23 10.46 -12.96 -13.58
CA GLU A 23 10.93 -12.52 -12.27
C GLU A 23 11.23 -11.02 -12.28
N GLU A 24 11.98 -10.54 -13.29
CA GLU A 24 12.23 -9.10 -13.50
C GLU A 24 10.93 -8.29 -13.67
N ALA A 25 9.91 -8.88 -14.31
CA ALA A 25 8.59 -8.26 -14.44
C ALA A 25 7.77 -8.30 -13.14
N GLY A 26 8.04 -9.27 -12.25
CA GLY A 26 7.48 -9.33 -10.90
C GLY A 26 8.12 -8.27 -10.00
N GLU A 27 9.45 -8.19 -9.97
CA GLU A 27 10.19 -7.18 -9.20
C GLU A 27 9.78 -5.75 -9.59
N GLN A 28 9.61 -5.46 -10.88
CA GLN A 28 9.09 -4.16 -11.32
C GLN A 28 7.66 -3.87 -10.83
N GLN A 29 6.81 -4.89 -10.74
CA GLN A 29 5.46 -4.71 -10.20
C GLN A 29 5.49 -4.45 -8.69
N ASP A 30 6.35 -5.16 -7.96
CA ASP A 30 6.54 -4.97 -6.53
C ASP A 30 7.07 -3.56 -6.23
N ASP A 31 8.03 -3.06 -7.02
CA ASP A 31 8.54 -1.68 -6.91
C ASP A 31 7.44 -0.63 -7.15
N ILE A 32 6.58 -0.85 -8.15
CA ILE A 32 5.46 0.05 -8.45
C ILE A 32 4.42 0.02 -7.32
N ASN A 33 4.13 -1.16 -6.79
CA ASN A 33 3.18 -1.34 -5.70
C ASN A 33 3.69 -0.66 -4.43
N ALA A 34 4.96 -0.85 -4.09
CA ALA A 34 5.61 -0.16 -2.96
C ALA A 34 5.53 1.36 -3.12
N ALA A 35 5.93 1.90 -4.28
CA ALA A 35 5.84 3.34 -4.54
C ALA A 35 4.40 3.87 -4.50
N THR A 36 3.43 3.05 -4.90
CA THR A 36 2.00 3.40 -4.82
C THR A 36 1.52 3.43 -3.37
N SER A 37 1.96 2.49 -2.54
CA SER A 37 1.68 2.47 -1.09
C SER A 37 2.20 3.73 -0.40
N ASP A 38 3.46 4.08 -0.63
CA ASP A 38 4.08 5.26 -0.03
C ASP A 38 3.28 6.55 -0.35
N VAL A 39 2.75 6.65 -1.56
CA VAL A 39 1.93 7.80 -1.99
C VAL A 39 0.53 7.78 -1.36
N LEU A 40 -0.03 6.60 -1.09
CA LEU A 40 -1.31 6.48 -0.39
C LEU A 40 -1.17 6.84 1.09
N GLU A 41 -0.12 6.35 1.76
CA GLU A 41 0.23 6.69 3.15
C GLU A 41 0.46 8.21 3.29
N ALA A 42 1.28 8.81 2.43
CA ALA A 42 1.50 10.27 2.47
C ALA A 42 0.21 11.08 2.25
N GLN A 43 -0.78 10.53 1.53
CA GLN A 43 -2.09 11.17 1.39
C GLN A 43 -2.97 10.98 2.63
N ALA A 44 -2.82 9.87 3.36
CA ALA A 44 -3.48 9.62 4.63
C ALA A 44 -2.96 10.62 5.68
N ASP A 45 -1.63 10.76 5.83
CA ASP A 45 -1.00 11.74 6.73
C ASP A 45 -1.56 13.16 6.51
N VAL A 46 -1.62 13.60 5.25
CA VAL A 46 -2.17 14.92 4.91
C VAL A 46 -3.66 15.05 5.24
N ALA A 47 -4.41 13.96 5.17
CA ALA A 47 -5.82 13.96 5.57
C ALA A 47 -5.96 14.06 7.09
N GLU A 48 -5.14 13.34 7.86
CA GLU A 48 -5.08 13.43 9.33
C GLU A 48 -4.69 14.83 9.79
N GLU A 49 -3.61 15.41 9.26
CA GLU A 49 -3.20 16.78 9.61
C GLU A 49 -4.30 17.81 9.36
N ARG A 50 -5.11 17.59 8.32
CA ARG A 50 -6.27 18.44 8.03
C ARG A 50 -7.44 18.19 8.97
N ALA A 51 -7.61 16.97 9.46
CA ALA A 51 -8.59 16.64 10.48
C ALA A 51 -8.22 17.32 11.79
N ASP A 52 -6.97 17.19 12.23
CA ASP A 52 -6.43 17.85 13.42
C ASP A 52 -6.62 19.37 13.36
N LEU A 53 -6.28 19.99 12.22
CA LEU A 53 -6.52 21.43 12.03
C LEU A 53 -8.01 21.80 12.06
N ALA A 54 -8.89 20.93 11.58
CA ALA A 54 -10.34 21.17 11.65
C ALA A 54 -10.83 21.09 13.10
N THR A 55 -10.34 20.11 13.87
CA THR A 55 -10.62 19.97 15.31
C THR A 55 -10.13 21.17 16.10
N GLU A 56 -8.88 21.62 15.90
CA GLU A 56 -8.34 22.82 16.57
C GLU A 56 -9.19 24.07 16.27
N ARG A 57 -9.68 24.19 15.02
CA ARG A 57 -10.58 25.29 14.65
C ARG A 57 -11.96 25.15 15.27
N ALA A 58 -12.48 23.93 15.44
CA ALA A 58 -13.75 23.67 16.12
C ALA A 58 -13.65 24.12 17.59
N GLU A 59 -12.57 23.74 18.27
CA GLU A 59 -12.30 24.15 19.66
C GLU A 59 -12.15 25.68 19.82
N ALA A 60 -11.64 26.36 18.79
CA ALA A 60 -11.51 27.81 18.77
C ALA A 60 -12.80 28.55 18.34
N ALA A 61 -13.81 27.84 17.83
CA ALA A 61 -15.04 28.44 17.34
C ALA A 61 -15.88 29.02 18.49
N THR A 62 -16.58 30.13 18.22
CA THR A 62 -17.42 30.80 19.23
C THR A 62 -18.92 30.56 19.04
N ASP A 63 -19.31 29.86 17.98
CA ASP A 63 -20.69 29.50 17.66
C ASP A 63 -20.80 27.99 17.43
N SER A 64 -21.82 27.37 18.03
CA SER A 64 -22.02 25.92 18.03
C SER A 64 -22.29 25.31 16.65
N VAL A 65 -22.77 26.12 15.69
CA VAL A 65 -23.01 25.62 14.32
C VAL A 65 -21.69 25.49 13.57
N GLU A 66 -20.76 26.43 13.77
CA GLU A 66 -19.43 26.38 13.16
C GLU A 66 -18.59 25.24 13.76
N GLU A 67 -18.61 25.10 15.08
CA GLU A 67 -17.99 23.99 15.82
C GLU A 67 -18.43 22.63 15.25
N ALA A 68 -19.74 22.36 15.21
CA ALA A 68 -20.29 21.09 14.72
C ALA A 68 -19.95 20.81 13.24
N GLN A 69 -19.86 21.85 12.39
CA GLN A 69 -19.44 21.68 10.99
C GLN A 69 -17.96 21.32 10.87
N LEU A 70 -17.11 21.89 11.71
CA LEU A 70 -15.68 21.63 11.72
C LEU A 70 -15.38 20.25 12.30
N GLU A 71 -16.08 19.83 13.36
CA GLU A 71 -16.02 18.45 13.88
C GLU A 71 -16.43 17.44 12.82
N GLN A 72 -17.59 17.64 12.16
CA GLN A 72 -18.02 16.76 11.08
C GLN A 72 -16.98 16.69 9.95
N LYS A 73 -16.31 17.82 9.65
CA LYS A 73 -15.26 17.84 8.64
C LYS A 73 -14.03 17.06 9.09
N ALA A 74 -13.64 17.14 10.36
CA ALA A 74 -12.55 16.35 10.93
C ALA A 74 -12.84 14.86 10.80
N GLU A 75 -14.02 14.39 11.24
CA GLU A 75 -14.42 12.98 11.14
C GLU A 75 -14.38 12.45 9.69
N ASN A 76 -14.82 13.26 8.72
CA ASN A 76 -14.77 12.87 7.31
C ASN A 76 -13.33 12.77 6.76
N LEU A 77 -12.41 13.56 7.31
CA LEU A 77 -11.00 13.54 6.92
C LEU A 77 -10.28 12.35 7.55
N GLU A 78 -10.56 12.03 8.82
CA GLU A 78 -10.08 10.82 9.51
C GLU A 78 -10.54 9.56 8.76
N GLN A 79 -11.84 9.44 8.46
CA GLN A 79 -12.35 8.31 7.68
C GLN A 79 -11.66 8.20 6.31
N LYS A 80 -11.30 9.33 5.71
CA LYS A 80 -10.58 9.32 4.43
C LYS A 80 -9.14 8.83 4.62
N ALA A 81 -8.47 9.21 5.69
CA ALA A 81 -7.14 8.72 6.03
C ALA A 81 -7.17 7.20 6.21
N ASP A 82 -8.07 6.69 7.05
CA ASP A 82 -8.25 5.24 7.28
C ASP A 82 -8.42 4.47 5.96
N ASN A 83 -9.26 4.98 5.06
CA ASN A 83 -9.51 4.35 3.76
C ASN A 83 -8.29 4.40 2.81
N LEU A 84 -7.38 5.36 2.98
CA LEU A 84 -6.15 5.46 2.21
C LEU A 84 -5.10 4.50 2.75
N GLU A 85 -4.98 4.37 4.06
CA GLU A 85 -4.11 3.40 4.72
C GLU A 85 -4.51 1.96 4.37
N GLU A 86 -5.81 1.63 4.47
CA GLU A 86 -6.31 0.30 4.11
C GLU A 86 -5.98 -0.04 2.64
N LYS A 87 -6.04 0.96 1.75
CA LYS A 87 -5.66 0.77 0.34
C LYS A 87 -4.16 0.62 0.16
N ALA A 88 -3.34 1.35 0.91
CA ALA A 88 -1.89 1.21 0.89
C ALA A 88 -1.52 -0.23 1.25
N GLU A 89 -2.09 -0.75 2.34
CA GLU A 89 -1.90 -2.14 2.77
C GLU A 89 -2.37 -3.17 1.72
N GLN A 90 -3.45 -2.90 0.99
CA GLN A 90 -3.95 -3.81 -0.05
C GLN A 90 -3.07 -3.84 -1.31
N VAL A 91 -2.34 -2.76 -1.61
CA VAL A 91 -1.53 -2.67 -2.84
C VAL A 91 -0.20 -3.43 -2.70
N VAL A 92 0.31 -3.61 -1.49
CA VAL A 92 1.59 -4.31 -1.21
C VAL A 92 1.40 -5.78 -0.79
N GLN A 93 0.15 -6.26 -0.71
CA GLN A 93 -0.21 -7.66 -0.39
C GLN A 93 -0.03 -8.63 -1.55
#